data_AF-A0A1G9D4G4-F1
#
_entry.id   AF-A0A1G9D4G4-F1
#
_cell.length_a   1.000
_cell.length_b   1.000
_cell.length_c   1.000
_cell.angle_alpha   90.00
_cell.angle_beta   90.00
_cell.angle_gamma   90.00
#
_symmetry.space_group_name_H-M   'P 1'
#
loop_
_entity.id
_entity.type
_entity.pdbx_description
1 polymer ?
#
loop_
_entity_poly.entity_id
_entity_poly.type
_entity_poly.pdbx_seq_one_letter_code
_entity_poly.pdbx_strand_id
1 'polypeptide(L)'
;MRRFAELLGTDFAGRPNSDVEQVVHEGLDEPRHRDRVPGLVALLHDASAPEWERLAACLALTTWAEHAGFDAVLAAAADPKRAPWYDCLVDRRFSVDNTFAQLARAVFDADVLAGEKGTSQRRVEAFRALVGVADSEFFDDQLADSLDRMTVRAVLPEIEDTVTRGLAAIPGARFDLATQLVDLAAAVAQVDGAHAVRLARDVLATGSSPRALFHATAIVHRSGGPEVRAFAAHLTAVGDDRVRKELGAG
;
A
#
# COMPACT_ATOMS: atom_id res chain seq x y z
N MET A 1 -11.95 -28.40 -10.93
CA MET A 1 -11.56 -27.12 -10.35
C MET A 1 -11.69 -27.25 -8.84
N ARG A 2 -10.63 -26.97 -8.07
CA ARG A 2 -10.75 -26.96 -6.60
C ARG A 2 -11.64 -25.80 -6.18
N ARG A 3 -12.50 -26.00 -5.18
CA ARG A 3 -13.40 -24.96 -4.67
C ARG A 3 -12.63 -24.00 -3.74
N PHE A 4 -13.10 -22.77 -3.57
CA PHE A 4 -12.50 -21.80 -2.64
C PHE A 4 -12.25 -22.37 -1.24
N ALA A 5 -13.22 -23.12 -0.71
CA ALA A 5 -13.11 -23.79 0.58
C ALA A 5 -11.90 -24.75 0.68
N GLU A 6 -11.50 -25.39 -0.42
CA GLU A 6 -10.33 -26.28 -0.47
C GLU A 6 -9.02 -25.50 -0.64
N LEU A 7 -9.08 -24.29 -1.19
CA LEU A 7 -7.90 -23.46 -1.47
C LEU A 7 -7.53 -22.58 -0.28
N LEU A 8 -8.50 -21.92 0.35
CA LEU A 8 -8.27 -20.96 1.43
C LEU A 8 -9.20 -21.14 2.63
N GLY A 9 -10.22 -21.99 2.53
CA GLY A 9 -11.12 -22.32 3.65
C GLY A 9 -10.60 -23.42 4.59
N THR A 10 -9.40 -23.94 4.34
CA THR A 10 -8.72 -24.88 5.23
C THR A 10 -7.26 -24.49 5.44
N ASP A 11 -6.77 -24.71 6.65
CA ASP A 11 -5.35 -24.56 6.97
C ASP A 11 -4.51 -25.65 6.27
N PHE A 12 -3.19 -25.58 6.41
CA PHE A 12 -2.30 -26.57 5.78
C PHE A 12 -2.32 -27.95 6.45
N ALA A 13 -2.97 -28.10 7.61
CA ALA A 13 -3.27 -29.40 8.22
C ALA A 13 -4.61 -30.00 7.73
N GLY A 14 -5.34 -29.29 6.86
CA GLY A 14 -6.64 -29.71 6.33
C GLY A 14 -7.80 -29.44 7.28
N ARG A 15 -7.60 -28.65 8.35
CA ARG A 15 -8.66 -28.25 9.28
C ARG A 15 -9.39 -27.02 8.71
N PRO A 16 -10.73 -26.92 8.85
CA PRO A 16 -11.46 -25.72 8.45
C PRO A 16 -10.88 -24.47 9.11
N ASN A 17 -10.67 -23.41 8.33
CA ASN A 17 -10.26 -22.10 8.81
C ASN A 17 -11.15 -21.02 8.17
N SER A 18 -11.78 -20.19 9.00
CA SER A 18 -12.57 -19.04 8.55
C SER A 18 -11.74 -17.78 8.34
N ASP A 19 -10.53 -17.74 8.88
CA ASP A 19 -9.57 -16.66 8.72
C ASP A 19 -8.66 -16.94 7.51
N VAL A 20 -9.07 -16.39 6.37
CA VAL A 20 -8.31 -16.53 5.12
C VAL A 20 -6.97 -15.81 5.17
N GLU A 21 -6.90 -14.68 5.87
CA GLU A 21 -5.66 -13.92 6.02
C GLU A 21 -4.62 -14.75 6.77
N GLN A 22 -5.04 -15.45 7.83
CA GLN A 22 -4.17 -16.40 8.53
C GLN A 22 -3.64 -17.48 7.59
N VAL A 23 -4.49 -18.10 6.77
CA VAL A 23 -4.07 -19.15 5.82
C VAL A 23 -3.07 -18.62 4.80
N VAL A 24 -3.25 -17.38 4.33
CA VAL A 24 -2.31 -16.72 3.42
C VAL A 24 -0.95 -16.51 4.09
N HIS A 25 -0.93 -15.99 5.32
CA HIS A 25 0.32 -15.76 6.06
C HIS A 25 1.03 -17.07 6.42
N GLU A 26 0.30 -18.10 6.85
CA GLU A 26 0.88 -19.44 7.08
C GLU A 26 1.56 -20.00 5.83
N GLY A 27 1.06 -19.64 4.65
CA GLY A 27 1.63 -20.07 3.37
C GLY A 27 3.03 -19.52 3.10
N LEU A 28 3.45 -18.43 3.76
CA LEU A 28 4.81 -17.89 3.64
C LEU A 28 5.86 -18.90 4.12
N ASP A 29 5.56 -19.61 5.21
CA ASP A 29 6.47 -20.58 5.84
C ASP A 29 6.18 -22.04 5.42
N GLU A 30 5.08 -22.29 4.72
CA GLU A 30 4.61 -23.63 4.41
C GLU A 30 4.78 -23.97 2.91
N PRO A 31 5.73 -24.85 2.54
CA PRO A 31 5.98 -25.21 1.14
C PRO A 31 4.75 -25.73 0.38
N ARG A 32 3.77 -26.32 1.08
CA ARG A 32 2.52 -26.82 0.51
C ARG A 32 1.60 -25.73 -0.05
N HIS A 33 1.87 -24.44 0.17
CA HIS A 33 1.16 -23.36 -0.54
C HIS A 33 1.24 -23.53 -2.07
N ARG A 34 2.35 -24.08 -2.57
CA ARG A 34 2.58 -24.33 -4.01
C ARG A 34 1.51 -25.26 -4.61
N ASP A 35 0.99 -26.21 -3.83
CA ASP A 35 -0.06 -27.12 -4.29
C ASP A 35 -1.41 -26.42 -4.50
N ARG A 36 -1.60 -25.21 -3.95
CA ARG A 36 -2.81 -24.40 -4.07
C ARG A 36 -2.73 -23.41 -5.23
N VAL A 37 -1.53 -23.05 -5.69
CA VAL A 37 -1.29 -22.02 -6.71
C VAL A 37 -2.10 -22.27 -8.01
N PRO A 38 -2.09 -23.45 -8.65
CA PRO A 38 -2.86 -23.64 -9.89
C PRO A 38 -4.36 -23.43 -9.71
N GLY A 39 -4.90 -23.81 -8.55
CA GLY A 39 -6.31 -23.60 -8.22
C GLY A 39 -6.64 -22.14 -7.96
N LEU A 40 -5.75 -21.41 -7.30
CA LEU A 40 -5.91 -19.97 -7.06
C LEU A 40 -5.82 -19.16 -8.35
N VAL A 41 -4.93 -19.53 -9.27
CA VAL A 41 -4.85 -18.90 -10.61
C VAL A 41 -6.15 -19.14 -11.37
N ALA A 42 -6.68 -20.36 -11.36
CA ALA A 42 -7.97 -20.65 -11.99
C ALA A 42 -9.11 -19.84 -11.37
N LEU A 43 -9.15 -19.75 -10.04
CA LEU A 43 -10.15 -18.98 -9.31
C LEU A 43 -10.07 -17.47 -9.61
N LEU A 44 -8.88 -16.90 -9.64
CA LEU A 44 -8.65 -15.48 -9.96
C LEU A 44 -9.27 -15.08 -11.32
N HIS A 45 -9.18 -15.98 -12.30
CA HIS A 45 -9.70 -15.79 -13.65
C HIS A 45 -11.14 -16.28 -13.88
N ASP A 46 -11.79 -16.89 -12.87
CA ASP A 46 -13.17 -17.35 -12.98
C ASP A 46 -14.14 -16.18 -12.80
N ALA A 47 -14.69 -15.68 -13.90
CA ALA A 47 -15.68 -14.60 -13.88
C ALA A 47 -17.01 -14.97 -13.22
N SER A 48 -17.28 -16.26 -12.98
CA SER A 48 -18.45 -16.73 -12.26
C SER A 48 -18.23 -16.86 -10.75
N ALA A 49 -16.98 -16.80 -10.28
CA ALA A 49 -16.65 -16.84 -8.88
C ALA A 49 -17.01 -15.51 -8.17
N PRO A 50 -17.42 -15.55 -6.89
CA PRO A 50 -17.65 -14.34 -6.10
C PRO A 50 -16.41 -13.42 -6.09
N GLU A 51 -16.64 -12.11 -6.18
CA GLU A 51 -15.58 -11.10 -6.29
C GLU A 51 -14.59 -11.17 -5.12
N TRP A 52 -15.10 -11.37 -3.91
CA TRP A 52 -14.30 -11.60 -2.70
C TRP A 52 -13.36 -12.81 -2.83
N GLU A 53 -13.82 -13.94 -3.39
CA GLU A 53 -13.00 -15.14 -3.53
C GLU A 53 -11.86 -14.91 -4.53
N ARG A 54 -12.12 -14.11 -5.57
CA ARG A 54 -11.13 -13.71 -6.57
C ARG A 54 -10.11 -12.74 -5.98
N LEU A 55 -10.55 -11.80 -5.15
CA LEU A 55 -9.66 -10.91 -4.40
C LEU A 55 -8.77 -11.72 -3.45
N ALA A 56 -9.34 -12.64 -2.67
CA ALA A 56 -8.58 -13.51 -1.78
C ALA A 56 -7.54 -14.35 -2.54
N ALA A 57 -7.88 -14.84 -3.73
CA ALA A 57 -6.92 -15.50 -4.60
C ALA A 57 -5.80 -14.57 -5.08
N CYS A 58 -6.13 -13.34 -5.47
CA CYS A 58 -5.16 -12.30 -5.85
C CYS A 58 -4.19 -12.00 -4.69
N LEU A 59 -4.72 -11.79 -3.48
CA LEU A 59 -3.92 -11.52 -2.28
C LEU A 59 -3.00 -12.70 -1.97
N ALA A 60 -3.52 -13.94 -1.93
CA ALA A 60 -2.73 -15.13 -1.68
C ALA A 60 -1.58 -15.30 -2.69
N LEU A 61 -1.89 -15.19 -3.98
CA LEU A 61 -0.89 -15.31 -5.05
C LEU A 61 0.17 -14.20 -4.96
N THR A 62 -0.24 -12.98 -4.62
CA THR A 62 0.67 -11.84 -4.49
C THR A 62 1.58 -12.01 -3.28
N THR A 63 1.04 -12.30 -2.10
CA THR A 63 1.80 -12.58 -0.86
C THR A 63 2.77 -13.73 -1.05
N TRP A 64 2.39 -14.77 -1.80
CA TRP A 64 3.28 -15.89 -2.12
C TRP A 64 4.25 -15.60 -3.28
N ALA A 65 4.33 -14.35 -3.75
CA ALA A 65 5.22 -13.89 -4.81
C ALA A 65 5.06 -14.62 -6.16
N GLU A 66 3.84 -15.07 -6.47
CA GLU A 66 3.50 -15.69 -7.74
C GLU A 66 3.30 -14.61 -8.83
N HIS A 67 3.80 -14.89 -10.05
CA HIS A 67 3.64 -13.97 -11.18
C HIS A 67 2.19 -13.56 -11.41
N ALA A 68 1.25 -14.50 -11.35
CA ALA A 68 -0.17 -14.23 -11.56
C ALA A 68 -0.75 -13.23 -10.55
N GLY A 69 -0.25 -13.22 -9.31
CA GLY A 69 -0.66 -12.24 -8.29
C GLY A 69 -0.20 -10.83 -8.67
N PHE A 70 1.11 -10.66 -8.93
CA PHE A 70 1.63 -9.36 -9.35
C PHE A 70 1.02 -8.87 -10.67
N ASP A 71 0.78 -9.76 -11.64
CA ASP A 71 0.14 -9.43 -12.91
C ASP A 71 -1.29 -8.89 -12.70
N ALA A 72 -2.02 -9.48 -11.75
CA ALA A 72 -3.34 -9.02 -11.36
C ALA A 72 -3.30 -7.65 -10.65
N VAL A 73 -2.31 -7.41 -9.79
CA VAL A 73 -2.09 -6.08 -9.18
C VAL A 73 -1.81 -5.03 -10.25
N LEU A 74 -0.94 -5.33 -11.21
CA LEU A 74 -0.61 -4.42 -12.31
C LEU A 74 -1.85 -4.13 -13.19
N ALA A 75 -2.63 -5.15 -13.50
CA ALA A 75 -3.86 -4.99 -14.27
C ALA A 75 -4.91 -4.17 -13.51
N ALA A 76 -5.06 -4.38 -12.20
CA ALA A 76 -5.96 -3.61 -11.36
C ALA A 76 -5.53 -2.14 -11.28
N ALA A 77 -4.23 -1.85 -11.12
CA ALA A 77 -3.73 -0.48 -11.09
C ALA A 77 -3.84 0.23 -12.45
N ALA A 78 -3.84 -0.50 -13.57
CA ALA A 78 -4.00 0.11 -14.89
C ALA A 78 -5.41 0.68 -15.14
N ASP A 79 -6.44 0.09 -14.55
CA ASP A 79 -7.82 0.60 -14.57
C ASP A 79 -8.56 0.22 -13.27
N PRO A 80 -8.33 0.97 -12.17
CA PRO A 80 -8.79 0.60 -10.83
C PRO A 80 -10.28 0.24 -10.76
N LYS A 81 -11.13 1.09 -11.33
CA LYS A 81 -12.59 0.96 -11.27
C LYS A 81 -13.13 -0.21 -12.10
N ARG A 82 -12.29 -0.84 -12.92
CA ARG A 82 -12.62 -2.05 -13.68
C ARG A 82 -12.01 -3.31 -13.07
N ALA A 83 -11.26 -3.18 -11.98
CA ALA A 83 -10.78 -4.33 -11.24
C ALA A 83 -12.00 -5.17 -10.80
N PRO A 84 -11.98 -6.50 -10.98
CA PRO A 84 -13.16 -7.33 -10.73
C PRO A 84 -13.61 -7.43 -9.27
N TRP A 85 -12.86 -6.81 -8.37
CA TRP A 85 -13.08 -6.77 -6.93
C TRP A 85 -13.08 -5.34 -6.39
N TYR A 86 -13.24 -4.34 -7.26
CA TYR A 86 -13.38 -2.95 -6.82
C TYR A 86 -14.61 -2.79 -5.92
N ASP A 87 -14.48 -2.01 -4.84
CA ASP A 87 -15.46 -1.85 -3.76
C ASP A 87 -15.77 -3.13 -2.94
N CYS A 88 -15.01 -4.23 -3.11
CA CYS A 88 -15.17 -5.43 -2.27
C CYS A 88 -14.84 -5.16 -0.81
N LEU A 89 -13.83 -4.32 -0.56
CA LEU A 89 -13.40 -3.93 0.77
C LEU A 89 -13.63 -2.43 0.89
N VAL A 90 -14.51 -2.01 1.81
CA VAL A 90 -14.85 -0.60 1.99
C VAL A 90 -14.28 -0.10 3.32
N ASP A 91 -13.49 0.97 3.25
CA ASP A 91 -13.10 1.70 4.44
C ASP A 91 -14.33 2.39 5.05
N ARG A 92 -14.53 2.21 6.35
CA ARG A 92 -15.71 2.74 7.05
C ARG A 92 -15.65 4.24 7.26
N ARG A 93 -14.45 4.82 7.36
CA ARG A 93 -14.28 6.24 7.69
C ARG A 93 -14.60 7.13 6.50
N PHE A 94 -14.14 6.75 5.32
CA PHE A 94 -14.30 7.52 4.08
C PHE A 94 -15.33 6.92 3.12
N SER A 95 -15.81 5.70 3.37
CA SER A 95 -16.76 4.99 2.50
C SER A 95 -16.26 4.88 1.06
N VAL A 96 -14.99 4.50 0.93
CA VAL A 96 -14.28 4.29 -0.34
C VAL A 96 -13.68 2.89 -0.36
N ASP A 97 -13.39 2.39 -1.57
CA ASP A 97 -12.62 1.15 -1.74
C ASP A 97 -11.29 1.22 -0.99
N ASN A 98 -10.99 0.14 -0.26
CA ASN A 98 -9.75 -0.07 0.49
C ASN A 98 -9.01 -1.31 -0.01
N THR A 99 -9.36 -1.81 -1.20
CA THR A 99 -8.75 -3.02 -1.77
C THR A 99 -7.29 -2.76 -2.11
N PHE A 100 -6.97 -1.57 -2.60
CA PHE A 100 -5.61 -1.17 -2.94
C PHE A 100 -4.66 -1.13 -1.74
N ALA A 101 -5.15 -0.80 -0.54
CA ALA A 101 -4.37 -0.92 0.70
C ALA A 101 -3.95 -2.39 0.98
N GLN A 102 -4.87 -3.34 0.77
CA GLN A 102 -4.59 -4.77 0.95
C GLN A 102 -3.63 -5.29 -0.12
N LEU A 103 -3.76 -4.82 -1.37
CA LEU A 103 -2.81 -5.17 -2.43
C LEU A 103 -1.40 -4.66 -2.10
N ALA A 104 -1.26 -3.42 -1.59
CA ALA A 104 0.03 -2.88 -1.18
C ALA A 104 0.70 -3.73 -0.09
N ARG A 105 -0.08 -4.15 0.91
CA ARG A 105 0.40 -5.05 1.97
C ARG A 105 0.80 -6.42 1.43
N ALA A 106 -0.01 -7.01 0.55
CA ALA A 106 0.34 -8.30 -0.07
C ALA A 106 1.64 -8.23 -0.88
N VAL A 107 1.88 -7.13 -1.61
CA VAL A 107 3.15 -6.90 -2.34
C VAL A 107 4.31 -6.71 -1.35
N PHE A 108 4.08 -6.07 -0.21
CA PHE A 108 5.08 -5.94 0.85
C PHE A 108 5.51 -7.30 1.40
N ASP A 109 4.55 -8.11 1.85
CA ASP A 109 4.78 -9.42 2.48
C ASP A 109 5.48 -10.42 1.53
N ALA A 110 5.37 -10.19 0.22
CA ALA A 110 5.99 -11.02 -0.81
C ALA A 110 7.53 -10.92 -0.87
N ASP A 111 8.18 -10.01 -0.14
CA ASP A 111 9.60 -9.65 -0.34
C ASP A 111 10.56 -10.87 -0.34
N VAL A 112 10.48 -11.69 0.71
CA VAL A 112 11.36 -12.87 0.88
C VAL A 112 11.14 -13.87 -0.24
N LEU A 113 9.89 -14.29 -0.47
CA LEU A 113 9.56 -15.25 -1.51
C LEU A 113 9.83 -14.71 -2.92
N ALA A 114 9.72 -13.40 -3.14
CA ALA A 114 10.03 -12.80 -4.43
C ALA A 114 11.52 -12.93 -4.77
N GLY A 115 12.40 -12.83 -3.77
CA GLY A 115 13.82 -13.15 -3.92
C GLY A 115 14.04 -14.62 -4.27
N GLU A 116 13.39 -15.54 -3.55
CA GLU A 116 13.54 -16.99 -3.76
C GLU A 116 13.00 -17.45 -5.12
N LYS A 117 11.88 -16.87 -5.57
CA LYS A 117 11.20 -17.23 -6.82
C LYS A 117 11.69 -16.43 -8.03
N GLY A 118 12.59 -15.47 -7.83
CA GLY A 118 13.10 -14.62 -8.91
C GLY A 118 12.08 -13.62 -9.44
N THR A 119 11.08 -13.25 -8.64
CA THR A 119 10.00 -12.31 -9.00
C THR A 119 10.18 -10.92 -8.40
N SER A 120 11.34 -10.62 -7.79
CA SER A 120 11.63 -9.31 -7.16
C SER A 120 11.42 -8.11 -8.09
N GLN A 121 11.79 -8.22 -9.38
CA GLN A 121 11.53 -7.14 -10.34
C GLN A 121 10.02 -6.88 -10.50
N ARG A 122 9.23 -7.96 -10.54
CA ARG A 122 7.77 -7.86 -10.68
C ARG A 122 7.11 -7.26 -9.44
N ARG A 123 7.66 -7.55 -8.25
CA ARG A 123 7.27 -6.89 -6.99
C ARG A 123 7.49 -5.38 -7.06
N VAL A 124 8.66 -4.93 -7.55
CA VAL A 124 8.95 -3.49 -7.73
C VAL A 124 8.03 -2.86 -8.77
N GLU A 125 7.74 -3.55 -9.87
CA GLU A 125 6.76 -3.10 -10.87
C GLU A 125 5.35 -2.96 -10.28
N ALA A 126 4.92 -3.90 -9.42
CA ALA A 126 3.65 -3.81 -8.73
C ALA A 126 3.58 -2.59 -7.81
N PHE A 127 4.62 -2.34 -6.98
CA PHE A 127 4.68 -1.12 -6.17
C PHE A 127 4.68 0.15 -7.01
N ARG A 128 5.42 0.17 -8.13
CA ARG A 128 5.41 1.29 -9.07
C ARG A 128 4.00 1.61 -9.54
N ALA A 129 3.23 0.60 -9.92
CA ALA A 129 1.85 0.78 -10.38
C ALA A 129 0.91 1.24 -9.25
N LEU A 130 1.06 0.69 -8.04
CA LEU A 130 0.27 1.09 -6.87
C LEU A 130 0.55 2.54 -6.46
N VAL A 131 1.81 2.96 -6.44
CA VAL A 131 2.20 4.37 -6.25
C VAL A 131 1.56 5.22 -7.33
N GLY A 132 1.60 4.79 -8.59
CA GLY A 132 1.05 5.52 -9.73
C GLY A 132 -0.46 5.83 -9.67
N VAL A 133 -1.22 5.18 -8.78
CA VAL A 133 -2.67 5.44 -8.59
C VAL A 133 -3.00 6.04 -7.22
N ALA A 134 -1.99 6.33 -6.39
CA ALA A 134 -2.22 6.85 -5.04
C ALA A 134 -2.67 8.31 -4.99
N ASP A 135 -2.79 9.00 -6.13
CA ASP A 135 -3.47 10.28 -6.25
C ASP A 135 -4.99 10.17 -6.45
N SER A 136 -5.51 8.97 -6.77
CA SER A 136 -6.93 8.73 -7.05
C SER A 136 -7.57 7.61 -6.26
N GLU A 137 -6.79 6.62 -5.82
CA GLU A 137 -7.27 5.47 -5.04
C GLU A 137 -6.80 5.55 -3.59
N PHE A 138 -7.60 4.97 -2.69
CA PHE A 138 -7.36 5.03 -1.25
C PHE A 138 -6.51 3.84 -0.76
N PHE A 139 -5.49 4.15 0.04
CA PHE A 139 -4.54 3.18 0.58
C PHE A 139 -4.44 3.21 2.12
N ASP A 140 -5.26 4.04 2.78
CA ASP A 140 -5.11 4.39 4.19
C ASP A 140 -3.66 4.82 4.53
N ASP A 141 -2.97 4.11 5.41
CA ASP A 141 -1.56 4.27 5.75
C ASP A 141 -0.66 3.17 5.15
N GLN A 142 -1.25 2.16 4.51
CA GLN A 142 -0.56 0.91 4.19
C GLN A 142 0.48 1.06 3.07
N LEU A 143 0.23 1.90 2.06
CA LEU A 143 1.15 2.00 0.92
C LEU A 143 2.50 2.57 1.34
N ALA A 144 2.53 3.69 2.06
CA ALA A 144 3.78 4.31 2.46
C ALA A 144 4.58 3.44 3.45
N ASP A 145 3.89 2.76 4.37
CA ASP A 145 4.51 1.87 5.35
C ASP A 145 5.03 0.56 4.71
N SER A 146 4.48 0.19 3.55
CA SER A 146 4.91 -0.96 2.75
C SER A 146 6.17 -0.71 1.90
N LEU A 147 6.65 0.54 1.79
CA LEU A 147 7.80 0.88 0.95
C LEU A 147 9.10 0.84 1.74
N ASP A 148 9.91 -0.20 1.53
CA ASP A 148 11.28 -0.25 2.04
C ASP A 148 12.20 0.75 1.30
N ARG A 149 13.36 1.06 1.90
CA ARG A 149 14.34 2.01 1.35
C ARG A 149 14.76 1.72 -0.09
N MET A 150 14.93 0.46 -0.47
CA MET A 150 15.36 0.09 -1.82
C MET A 150 14.21 0.27 -2.82
N THR A 151 13.00 -0.11 -2.43
CA THR A 151 11.79 0.11 -3.21
C THR A 151 11.54 1.61 -3.40
N VAL A 152 11.64 2.43 -2.35
CA VAL A 152 11.52 3.90 -2.45
C VAL A 152 12.49 4.48 -3.49
N ARG A 153 13.76 4.04 -3.52
CA ARG A 153 14.70 4.49 -4.56
C ARG A 153 14.26 4.11 -5.97
N ALA A 154 13.69 2.91 -6.12
CA ALA A 154 13.30 2.38 -7.42
C ALA A 154 12.02 3.01 -7.98
N VAL A 155 11.16 3.56 -7.11
CA VAL A 155 9.87 4.17 -7.47
C VAL A 155 9.79 5.67 -7.16
N LEU A 156 10.93 6.30 -6.84
CA LEU A 156 10.98 7.73 -6.49
C LEU A 156 10.37 8.63 -7.59
N PRO A 157 10.66 8.43 -8.89
CA PRO A 157 10.02 9.23 -9.95
C PRO A 157 8.49 9.12 -9.92
N GLU A 158 7.96 7.92 -9.67
CA GLU A 158 6.51 7.72 -9.61
C GLU A 158 5.89 8.32 -8.35
N ILE A 159 6.62 8.37 -7.23
CA ILE A 159 6.18 9.12 -6.03
C ILE A 159 6.09 10.61 -6.36
N GLU A 160 7.11 11.19 -6.99
CA GLU A 160 7.15 12.61 -7.37
C GLU A 160 5.98 12.98 -8.30
N ASP A 161 5.79 12.19 -9.36
CA ASP A 161 4.73 12.40 -10.34
C ASP A 161 3.34 12.28 -9.69
N THR A 162 3.16 11.28 -8.82
CA THR A 162 1.88 11.04 -8.12
C THR A 162 1.56 12.15 -7.13
N VAL A 163 2.53 12.58 -6.33
CA VAL A 163 2.34 13.74 -5.42
C VAL A 163 1.95 14.96 -6.24
N THR A 164 2.66 15.23 -7.33
CA THR A 164 2.39 16.39 -8.20
C THR A 164 0.98 16.37 -8.79
N ARG A 165 0.51 15.24 -9.34
CA ARG A 165 -0.87 15.10 -9.83
C ARG A 165 -1.88 15.25 -8.70
N GLY A 166 -1.59 14.63 -7.54
CA GLY A 166 -2.43 14.64 -6.36
C GLY A 166 -2.69 16.03 -5.80
N LEU A 167 -1.74 16.97 -5.88
CA LEU A 167 -1.93 18.36 -5.43
C LEU A 167 -3.18 19.00 -6.08
N ALA A 168 -3.38 18.80 -7.38
CA ALA A 168 -4.54 19.34 -8.08
C ALA A 168 -5.86 18.66 -7.68
N ALA A 169 -5.81 17.42 -7.19
CA ALA A 169 -6.98 16.63 -6.82
C ALA A 169 -7.46 16.86 -5.37
N ILE A 170 -6.60 17.39 -4.48
CA ILE A 170 -6.90 17.58 -3.04
C ILE A 170 -8.27 18.24 -2.78
N PRO A 171 -8.65 19.38 -3.41
CA PRO A 171 -9.89 20.08 -3.06
C PRO A 171 -11.19 19.28 -3.34
N GLY A 172 -11.13 18.25 -4.19
CA GLY A 172 -12.27 17.42 -4.58
C GLY A 172 -12.14 15.95 -4.20
N ALA A 173 -11.12 15.59 -3.42
CA ALA A 173 -10.85 14.21 -3.07
C ALA A 173 -11.97 13.61 -2.19
N ARG A 174 -12.26 12.31 -2.41
CA ARG A 174 -13.30 11.57 -1.65
C ARG A 174 -12.82 11.09 -0.28
N PHE A 175 -11.52 11.15 -0.03
CA PHE A 175 -10.84 10.76 1.20
C PHE A 175 -9.77 11.80 1.55
N ASP A 176 -9.09 11.62 2.68
CA ASP A 176 -8.00 12.50 3.13
C ASP A 176 -6.72 12.32 2.29
N LEU A 177 -6.79 12.74 1.03
CA LEU A 177 -5.71 12.61 0.06
C LEU A 177 -4.45 13.36 0.50
N ALA A 178 -4.61 14.51 1.15
CA ALA A 178 -3.46 15.27 1.66
C ALA A 178 -2.62 14.44 2.65
N THR A 179 -3.26 13.72 3.57
CA THR A 179 -2.54 12.82 4.49
C THR A 179 -1.82 11.72 3.71
N GLN A 180 -2.48 11.05 2.76
CA GLN A 180 -1.87 9.97 1.97
C GLN A 180 -0.66 10.43 1.16
N LEU A 181 -0.74 11.63 0.55
CA LEU A 181 0.41 12.21 -0.18
C LEU A 181 1.55 12.61 0.75
N VAL A 182 1.24 13.08 1.98
CA VAL A 182 2.26 13.31 3.02
C VAL A 182 2.92 12.01 3.43
N ASP A 183 2.18 10.90 3.55
CA ASP A 183 2.76 9.60 3.87
C ASP A 183 3.73 9.10 2.78
N LEU A 184 3.40 9.31 1.50
CA LEU A 184 4.32 9.06 0.39
C LEU A 184 5.58 9.93 0.48
N ALA A 185 5.43 11.24 0.76
CA ALA A 185 6.57 12.11 1.01
C ALA A 185 7.40 11.63 2.22
N ALA A 186 6.76 11.11 3.27
CA ALA A 186 7.44 10.52 4.42
C ALA A 186 8.21 9.23 4.08
N ALA A 187 7.77 8.46 3.08
CA ALA A 187 8.54 7.31 2.59
C ALA A 187 9.86 7.78 1.94
N VAL A 188 9.83 8.88 1.18
CA VAL A 188 11.03 9.49 0.55
C VAL A 188 12.09 9.89 1.57
N ALA A 189 11.71 10.22 2.81
CA ALA A 189 12.65 10.60 3.87
C ALA A 189 13.67 9.49 4.22
N GLN A 190 13.38 8.22 3.87
CA GLN A 190 14.32 7.10 4.02
C GLN A 190 15.56 7.22 3.11
N VAL A 191 15.47 8.01 2.04
CA VAL A 191 16.52 8.13 1.02
C VAL A 191 17.00 9.57 0.82
N ASP A 192 16.10 10.55 0.93
CA ASP A 192 16.38 11.98 0.79
C ASP A 192 15.40 12.82 1.64
N GLY A 193 15.83 13.22 2.83
CA GLY A 193 15.01 14.04 3.73
C GLY A 193 14.72 15.45 3.22
N ALA A 194 15.66 16.08 2.50
CA ALA A 194 15.44 17.43 1.97
C ALA A 194 14.38 17.40 0.86
N HIS A 195 14.37 16.35 0.05
CA HIS A 195 13.36 16.15 -0.98
C HIS A 195 11.99 15.80 -0.39
N ALA A 196 11.94 14.90 0.59
CA ALA A 196 10.72 14.60 1.35
C ALA A 196 10.06 15.87 1.94
N VAL A 197 10.86 16.76 2.54
CA VAL A 197 10.37 18.04 3.07
C VAL A 197 9.78 18.94 1.98
N ARG A 198 10.36 18.98 0.78
CA ARG A 198 9.79 19.76 -0.33
C ARG A 198 8.41 19.24 -0.72
N LEU A 199 8.30 17.93 -0.99
CA LEU A 199 7.03 17.30 -1.35
C LEU A 199 5.96 17.54 -0.28
N ALA A 200 6.28 17.31 1.00
CA ALA A 200 5.33 17.50 2.08
C ALA A 200 4.89 18.97 2.24
N ARG A 201 5.79 19.93 2.02
CA ARG A 201 5.43 21.36 2.06
C ARG A 201 4.45 21.73 0.95
N ASP A 202 4.66 21.21 -0.27
CA ASP A 202 3.77 21.48 -1.40
C ASP A 202 2.36 20.93 -1.13
N VAL A 203 2.28 19.73 -0.55
CA VAL A 203 1.00 19.13 -0.12
C VAL A 203 0.34 19.97 0.97
N LEU A 204 1.04 20.27 2.06
CA LEU A 204 0.49 21.01 3.20
C LEU A 204 0.10 22.46 2.86
N ALA A 205 0.78 23.09 1.89
CA ALA A 205 0.41 24.40 1.36
C ALA A 205 -0.90 24.36 0.56
N THR A 206 -1.20 23.22 -0.07
CA THR A 206 -2.41 23.03 -0.90
C THR A 206 -3.61 22.58 -0.05
N GLY A 207 -3.39 21.65 0.89
CA GLY A 207 -4.40 21.19 1.82
C GLY A 207 -3.75 20.65 3.08
N SER A 208 -3.88 21.39 4.18
CA SER A 208 -3.44 20.95 5.50
C SER A 208 -4.62 20.46 6.33
N SER A 209 -4.40 19.39 7.08
CA SER A 209 -5.32 18.89 8.10
C SER A 209 -4.52 18.52 9.35
N PRO A 210 -5.15 18.46 10.56
CA PRO A 210 -4.46 17.98 11.75
C PRO A 210 -3.86 16.58 11.58
N ARG A 211 -4.51 15.71 10.78
CA ARG A 211 -3.99 14.37 10.46
C ARG A 211 -2.76 14.48 9.55
N ALA A 212 -2.81 15.27 8.48
CA ALA A 212 -1.66 15.45 7.58
C ALA A 212 -0.45 16.04 8.31
N LEU A 213 -0.65 17.02 9.20
CA LEU A 213 0.42 17.58 10.04
C LEU A 213 1.02 16.55 11.00
N PHE A 214 0.19 15.70 11.62
CA PHE A 214 0.66 14.61 12.46
C PHE A 214 1.49 13.59 11.66
N HIS A 215 1.01 13.18 10.49
CA HIS A 215 1.75 12.24 9.63
C HIS A 215 3.07 12.83 9.11
N ALA A 216 3.13 14.14 8.85
CA ALA A 216 4.35 14.83 8.43
C ALA A 216 5.49 14.75 9.47
N THR A 217 5.18 14.47 10.75
CA THR A 217 6.21 14.24 11.79
C THR A 217 7.08 13.02 11.46
N ALA A 218 6.58 12.04 10.72
CA ALA A 218 7.36 10.88 10.28
C ALA A 218 8.60 11.27 9.48
N ILE A 219 8.56 12.37 8.71
CA ILE A 219 9.73 12.90 7.99
C ILE A 219 10.84 13.30 8.97
N VAL A 220 10.47 13.91 10.10
CA VAL A 220 11.39 14.35 11.16
C VAL A 220 12.04 13.16 11.85
N HIS A 221 11.29 12.08 12.07
CA HIS A 221 11.83 10.86 12.69
C HIS A 221 12.70 10.03 11.74
N ARG A 222 12.42 10.06 10.44
CA ARG A 222 13.11 9.24 9.43
C ARG A 222 14.39 9.88 8.88
N SER A 223 14.54 11.20 8.97
CA SER A 223 15.72 11.91 8.46
C SER A 223 16.22 13.02 9.39
N GLY A 224 17.50 13.36 9.24
CA GLY A 224 18.09 14.57 9.82
C GLY A 224 18.32 15.66 8.78
N GLY A 225 18.90 16.78 9.21
CA GLY A 225 19.39 17.86 8.34
C GLY A 225 18.81 19.24 8.65
N PRO A 226 19.39 20.31 8.08
CA PRO A 226 18.89 21.68 8.25
C PRO A 226 17.44 21.85 7.83
N GLU A 227 17.07 21.31 6.67
CA GLU A 227 15.73 21.40 6.07
C GLU A 227 14.70 20.69 6.94
N VAL A 228 15.03 19.48 7.43
CA VAL A 228 14.16 18.70 8.31
C VAL A 228 13.98 19.37 9.67
N ARG A 229 15.04 19.96 10.24
CA ARG A 229 14.92 20.74 11.49
C ARG A 229 14.05 21.99 11.32
N ALA A 230 14.20 22.70 10.20
CA ALA A 230 13.34 23.84 9.89
C ALA A 230 11.89 23.41 9.67
N PHE A 231 11.68 22.23 9.07
CA PHE A 231 10.35 21.64 8.90
C PHE A 231 9.75 21.23 10.25
N ALA A 232 10.51 20.61 11.15
CA ALA A 232 10.07 20.29 12.51
C ALA A 232 9.61 21.56 13.26
N ALA A 233 10.42 22.63 13.21
CA ALA A 233 10.05 23.91 13.82
C ALA A 233 8.75 24.49 13.24
N HIS A 234 8.55 24.37 11.91
CA HIS A 234 7.32 24.76 11.26
C HIS A 234 6.13 23.92 11.77
N LEU A 235 6.24 22.59 11.78
CA LEU A 235 5.19 21.69 12.29
C LEU A 235 4.85 21.97 13.76
N THR A 236 5.85 22.24 14.61
CA THR A 236 5.62 22.66 16.00
C THR A 236 4.82 23.96 16.10
N ALA A 237 5.08 24.93 15.21
CA ALA A 237 4.43 26.24 15.23
C ALA A 237 2.98 26.21 14.73
N VAL A 238 2.67 25.37 13.74
CA VAL A 238 1.33 25.32 13.11
C VAL A 238 0.49 24.13 13.60
N GLY A 239 1.11 23.12 14.22
CA GLY A 239 0.48 21.91 14.69
C GLY A 239 -0.23 22.05 16.04
N ASP A 240 -1.15 21.12 16.29
CA ASP A 240 -1.85 20.99 17.57
C ASP A 240 -0.94 20.41 18.67
N ASP A 241 -1.51 20.23 19.87
CA ASP A 241 -0.78 19.69 21.02
C ASP A 241 -0.26 18.26 20.75
N ARG A 242 -0.94 17.49 19.90
CA ARG A 242 -0.51 16.13 19.54
C ARG A 242 0.74 16.19 18.65
N VAL A 243 0.76 17.05 17.64
CA VAL A 243 1.96 17.29 16.81
C VAL A 243 3.13 17.78 17.66
N ARG A 244 2.89 18.74 18.56
CA ARG A 244 3.94 19.26 19.45
C ARG A 244 4.49 18.20 20.40
N LYS A 245 3.62 17.35 20.96
CA LYS A 245 4.03 16.23 21.81
C LYS A 245 4.87 15.22 21.03
N GLU A 246 4.46 14.86 19.82
CA GLU A 246 5.18 13.92 18.95
C GLU A 246 6.61 14.42 18.64
N LEU A 247 6.75 15.73 18.42
CA LEU A 247 8.05 16.37 18.16
C LEU A 247 8.86 16.71 19.41
N GLY A 248 8.38 16.37 20.62
CA GLY A 248 9.06 16.63 21.88
C GLY A 248 9.10 18.11 22.29
N ALA A 249 8.14 18.91 21.86
CA ALA A 249 8.04 20.37 22.10
C ALA A 249 6.96 20.73 23.15
N GLY A 250 6.84 19.94 24.21
CA GLY A 250 5.83 20.10 25.27
C GLY A 250 6.40 20.30 26.67
#